data_AF-A0A6L8I446-F1
#
_entry.id   AF-A0A6L8I446-F1
#
_cell.length_a   1.000
_cell.length_b   1.000
_cell.length_c   1.000
_cell.angle_alpha   90.00
_cell.angle_beta   90.00
_cell.angle_gamma   90.00
#
_symmetry.space_group_name_H-M   'P 1'
#
loop_
_entity.id
_entity.type
_entity.pdbx_description
1 polymer ?
#
loop_
_entity_poly.entity_id
_entity_poly.type
_entity_poly.pdbx_seq_one_letter_code
_entity_poly.pdbx_strand_id
1 'polypeptide(L)'
;MDRLDKNCRGSRPRCVLLCEGGAEEVARRLTEMVGRPEVDISALDQWQPHGTACMWEAELDKVSPRGRALLPPETREKLREWWLAEGGGRARTPKWDIAGTCTISGRKGLLLVEAKAHEVELSPKDQCDAKSARNRERIVHAIAEANAGLREAAGGSWQLSAAHHYQLANRFAWSWKLARLQVPVVLVYLGFLDAAEM
;
A
#
# COMPACT_ATOMS: atom_id res chain seq x y z
N MET A 1 -5.78 17.46 29.73
CA MET A 1 -6.05 16.70 28.50
C MET A 1 -4.76 16.65 27.70
N ASP A 2 -4.01 15.56 27.91
CA ASP A 2 -2.71 15.37 27.28
C ASP A 2 -2.83 15.33 25.76
N ARG A 3 -1.89 15.98 25.09
CA ARG A 3 -1.70 15.86 23.64
C ARG A 3 -1.22 14.44 23.35
N LEU A 4 -2.15 13.52 23.08
CA LEU A 4 -1.84 12.24 22.44
C LEU A 4 -0.91 12.50 21.25
N ASP A 5 0.21 11.78 21.20
CA ASP A 5 1.18 11.84 20.11
C ASP A 5 0.45 11.72 18.77
N LYS A 6 0.89 12.45 17.74
CA LYS A 6 0.32 12.36 16.38
C LYS A 6 0.32 10.92 15.85
N ASN A 7 1.21 10.07 16.38
CA ASN A 7 1.28 8.65 16.08
C ASN A 7 0.11 7.82 16.66
N CYS A 8 -0.73 8.40 17.52
CA CYS A 8 -1.85 7.73 18.20
C CYS A 8 -3.24 8.07 17.61
N ARG A 9 -3.31 8.66 16.40
CA ARG A 9 -4.59 9.05 15.77
C ARG A 9 -4.80 8.33 14.43
N GLY A 10 -6.06 8.15 14.05
CA GLY A 10 -6.46 7.53 12.77
C GLY A 10 -6.23 6.02 12.73
N SER A 11 -6.06 5.46 11.52
CA SER A 11 -5.89 4.01 11.30
C SER A 11 -4.52 3.47 11.73
N ARG A 12 -3.50 4.33 11.78
CA ARG A 12 -2.10 3.93 11.99
C ARG A 12 -1.84 3.13 13.28
N PRO A 13 -2.32 3.52 14.48
CA PRO A 13 -2.12 2.72 15.70
C PRO A 13 -2.68 1.31 15.57
N ARG A 14 -3.81 1.16 14.86
CA ARG A 14 -4.46 -0.13 14.66
C ARG A 14 -3.66 -1.01 13.69
N CYS A 15 -3.11 -0.43 12.63
CA CYS A 15 -2.17 -1.15 11.75
C CYS A 15 -0.89 -1.58 12.49
N VAL A 16 -0.37 -0.73 13.38
CA VAL A 16 0.78 -1.09 14.23
C VAL A 16 0.41 -2.24 15.17
N LEU A 17 -0.73 -2.17 15.85
CA LEU A 17 -1.20 -3.22 16.77
C LEU A 17 -1.49 -4.55 16.05
N LEU A 18 -2.03 -4.51 14.82
CA LEU A 18 -2.21 -5.69 13.97
C LEU A 18 -0.87 -6.40 13.69
N CYS A 19 0.24 -5.66 13.70
CA CYS A 19 1.59 -6.17 13.46
C CYS A 19 2.45 -6.34 14.74
N GLU A 20 1.87 -6.21 15.93
CA GLU A 20 2.56 -6.31 17.23
C GLU A 20 2.67 -7.75 17.72
N GLY A 21 3.79 -8.19 18.29
CA GLY A 21 3.95 -9.55 18.83
C GLY A 21 4.82 -10.49 17.99
N GLY A 22 4.68 -11.80 18.22
CA GLY A 22 5.51 -12.83 17.58
C GLY A 22 5.19 -13.04 16.09
N ALA A 23 6.20 -13.45 15.30
CA ALA A 23 6.05 -13.61 13.85
C ALA A 23 4.89 -14.55 13.45
N GLU A 24 4.74 -15.68 14.14
CA GLU A 24 3.63 -16.63 13.92
C GLU A 24 2.26 -16.01 14.22
N GLU A 25 2.17 -15.25 15.31
CA GLU A 25 0.91 -14.62 15.73
C GLU A 25 0.49 -13.49 14.79
N VAL A 26 1.46 -12.70 14.30
CA VAL A 26 1.21 -11.67 13.30
C VAL A 26 0.81 -12.30 11.97
N ALA A 27 1.57 -13.30 11.50
CA ALA A 27 1.27 -14.01 10.25
C ALA A 27 -0.14 -14.59 10.26
N ARG A 28 -0.53 -15.29 11.34
CA ARG A 28 -1.89 -15.81 11.52
C ARG A 28 -2.95 -14.72 11.44
N ARG A 29 -2.78 -13.61 12.15
CA ARG A 29 -3.74 -12.48 12.14
C ARG A 29 -3.86 -11.83 10.76
N LEU A 30 -2.75 -11.66 10.04
CA LEU A 30 -2.78 -11.12 8.68
C LEU A 30 -3.48 -12.07 7.71
N THR A 31 -3.23 -13.38 7.82
CA THR A 31 -3.92 -14.41 7.00
C THR A 31 -5.43 -14.40 7.27
N GLU A 32 -5.84 -14.37 8.54
CA GLU A 32 -7.24 -14.28 8.94
C GLU A 32 -7.91 -12.99 8.44
N MET A 33 -7.22 -11.85 8.52
CA MET A 33 -7.68 -10.56 8.02
C MET A 33 -7.91 -10.57 6.50
N VAL A 34 -7.04 -11.24 5.73
CA VAL A 34 -7.22 -11.38 4.29
C VAL A 34 -8.44 -12.25 3.98
N GLY A 35 -8.66 -13.33 4.74
CA GLY A 35 -9.87 -14.15 4.64
C GLY A 35 -10.05 -14.88 3.31
N ARG A 36 -8.96 -15.12 2.57
CA ARG A 36 -8.96 -15.81 1.27
C ARG A 36 -8.15 -17.11 1.37
N PRO A 37 -8.73 -18.28 1.05
CA PRO A 37 -8.03 -19.56 1.18
C PRO A 37 -6.81 -19.70 0.26
N GLU A 38 -6.76 -18.93 -0.83
CA GLU A 38 -5.64 -18.88 -1.75
C GLU A 38 -4.47 -18.00 -1.28
N VAL A 39 -4.60 -17.28 -0.16
CA VAL A 39 -3.56 -16.42 0.39
C VAL A 39 -3.06 -16.97 1.73
N ASP A 40 -1.75 -17.12 1.84
CA ASP A 40 -1.08 -17.57 3.05
C ASP A 40 0.07 -16.60 3.39
N ILE A 41 0.09 -16.14 4.64
CA ILE A 41 1.21 -15.40 5.25
C ILE A 41 1.81 -16.29 6.33
N SER A 42 3.12 -16.51 6.26
CA SER A 42 3.89 -17.33 7.20
C SER A 42 4.81 -16.47 8.06
N ALA A 43 5.33 -17.03 9.16
CA ALA A 43 6.33 -16.35 10.01
C ALA A 43 7.67 -16.07 9.30
N LEU A 44 7.92 -16.67 8.13
CA LEU A 44 9.10 -16.42 7.29
C LEU A 44 8.91 -15.22 6.35
N ASP A 45 7.68 -14.78 6.15
CA ASP A 45 7.38 -13.61 5.35
C ASP A 45 7.80 -12.32 6.06
N GLN A 46 7.90 -11.25 5.28
CA GLN A 46 8.31 -9.93 5.78
C GLN A 46 7.14 -8.99 5.68
N TRP A 47 6.94 -8.13 6.67
CA TRP A 47 5.90 -7.11 6.62
C TRP A 47 6.34 -5.83 7.29
N GLN A 48 5.66 -4.74 7.02
CA GLN A 48 5.84 -3.44 7.66
C GLN A 48 4.45 -2.84 7.90
N PRO A 49 4.19 -2.23 9.07
CA PRO A 49 5.10 -2.02 10.21
C PRO A 49 5.44 -3.33 10.96
N HIS A 50 6.40 -3.31 11.88
CA HIS A 50 6.70 -4.44 12.78
C HIS A 50 6.34 -4.08 14.22
N GLY A 51 5.05 -3.80 14.45
CA GLY A 51 4.58 -3.33 15.74
C GLY A 51 5.26 -2.04 16.19
N THR A 52 5.22 -1.80 17.49
CA THR A 52 5.84 -0.64 18.15
C THR A 52 7.36 -0.60 18.01
N ALA A 53 8.00 -1.75 17.75
CA ALA A 53 9.43 -1.84 17.47
C ALA A 53 9.83 -1.15 16.14
N CYS A 54 8.92 -1.08 15.16
CA CYS A 54 9.14 -0.34 13.92
C CYS A 54 7.82 0.09 13.27
N MET A 55 7.38 1.31 13.58
CA MET A 55 6.11 1.89 13.10
C MET A 55 6.20 2.55 11.71
N TRP A 56 7.20 2.18 10.91
CA TRP A 56 7.41 2.77 9.58
C TRP A 56 6.48 2.13 8.56
N GLU A 57 5.73 2.97 7.85
CA GLU A 57 4.92 2.59 6.69
C GLU A 57 5.82 2.17 5.52
N ALA A 58 5.34 1.21 4.74
CA ALA A 58 6.11 0.65 3.65
C ALA A 58 6.07 1.55 2.40
N GLU A 59 7.22 1.81 1.78
CA GLU A 59 7.32 2.32 0.41
C GLU A 59 7.96 1.21 -0.42
N LEU A 60 7.26 0.69 -1.43
CA LEU A 60 7.63 -0.58 -2.07
C LEU A 60 8.93 -0.48 -2.88
N ASP A 61 9.32 0.70 -3.33
CA ASP A 61 10.60 0.94 -4.02
C ASP A 61 11.80 1.03 -3.07
N LYS A 62 11.58 1.01 -1.74
CA LYS A 62 12.63 1.23 -0.74
C LYS A 62 12.98 -0.03 0.05
N VAL A 63 14.15 0.02 0.66
CA VAL A 63 14.56 -0.91 1.71
C VAL A 63 14.02 -0.36 3.03
N SER A 64 13.41 -1.22 3.84
CA SER A 64 12.93 -0.86 5.17
C SER A 64 14.07 -0.37 6.07
N PRO A 65 13.78 0.40 7.13
CA PRO A 65 14.78 0.77 8.13
C PRO A 65 15.49 -0.43 8.79
N ARG A 66 14.91 -1.64 8.69
CA ARG A 66 15.52 -2.89 9.20
C ARG A 66 16.42 -3.59 8.17
N GLY A 67 16.73 -2.93 7.05
CA GLY A 67 17.63 -3.46 6.02
C GLY A 67 17.00 -4.51 5.10
N ARG A 68 15.67 -4.68 5.14
CA ARG A 68 14.95 -5.67 4.33
C ARG A 68 14.03 -5.01 3.32
N ALA A 69 13.99 -5.50 2.08
CA ALA A 69 13.11 -5.01 1.02
C ALA A 69 12.01 -6.02 0.72
N LEU A 70 10.79 -5.55 0.47
CA LEU A 70 9.65 -6.38 0.09
C LEU A 70 9.72 -6.86 -1.37
N LEU A 71 10.55 -6.20 -2.18
CA LEU A 71 10.69 -6.46 -3.62
C LEU A 71 12.16 -6.52 -4.04
N PRO A 72 12.48 -7.33 -5.05
CA PRO A 72 13.81 -7.34 -5.67
C PRO A 72 14.23 -5.96 -6.21
N PRO A 73 15.54 -5.62 -6.19
CA PRO A 73 16.03 -4.31 -6.64
C PRO A 73 15.53 -3.87 -8.01
N GLU A 74 15.53 -4.77 -9.00
CA GLU A 74 15.10 -4.49 -10.36
C GLU A 74 13.60 -4.19 -10.47
N THR A 75 12.79 -4.78 -9.60
CA THR A 75 11.35 -4.51 -9.55
C THR A 75 11.10 -3.14 -8.90
N ARG A 76 11.86 -2.81 -7.85
CA ARG A 76 11.79 -1.52 -7.15
C ARG A 76 12.17 -0.35 -8.06
N GLU A 77 13.22 -0.52 -8.85
CA GLU A 77 13.66 0.48 -9.83
C GLU A 77 12.59 0.72 -10.89
N LYS A 78 12.07 -0.35 -11.52
CA LYS A 78 10.98 -0.25 -12.49
C LYS A 78 9.73 0.45 -11.95
N LEU A 79 9.35 0.17 -10.70
CA LEU A 79 8.22 0.84 -10.05
C LEU A 79 8.49 2.33 -9.85
N ARG A 80 9.69 2.66 -9.37
CA ARG A 80 10.10 4.04 -9.12
C ARG A 80 10.13 4.86 -10.41
N GLU A 81 10.76 4.35 -11.46
CA GLU A 81 10.87 5.04 -12.77
C GLU A 81 9.52 5.18 -13.47
N TRP A 82 8.65 4.19 -13.31
CA TRP A 82 7.29 4.26 -13.81
C TRP A 82 6.48 5.37 -13.12
N TRP A 83 6.67 5.53 -11.80
CA TRP A 83 5.88 6.49 -11.01
C TRP A 83 6.46 7.90 -10.98
N LEU A 84 7.79 8.05 -10.96
CA LEU A 84 8.49 9.32 -10.79
C LEU A 84 9.38 9.60 -12.01
N ALA A 85 9.22 10.80 -12.59
CA ALA A 85 10.10 11.27 -13.66
C ALA A 85 11.48 11.65 -13.11
N GLU A 86 11.53 12.15 -11.88
CA GLU A 86 12.74 12.65 -11.24
C GLU A 86 12.82 12.16 -9.80
N GLY A 87 13.99 11.62 -9.45
CA GLY A 87 14.36 11.28 -8.08
C GLY A 87 14.80 12.49 -7.26
N GLY A 88 14.74 12.39 -5.93
CA GLY A 88 15.28 13.40 -5.02
C GLY A 88 14.62 13.34 -3.64
N GLY A 89 15.19 14.05 -2.66
CA GLY A 89 14.85 13.92 -1.23
C GLY A 89 13.38 14.17 -0.86
N ARG A 90 12.58 14.81 -1.74
CA ARG A 90 11.14 15.05 -1.53
C ARG A 90 10.23 14.26 -2.45
N ALA A 91 10.75 13.59 -3.47
CA ALA A 91 9.92 12.74 -4.31
C ALA A 91 9.54 11.47 -3.53
N ARG A 92 8.25 11.18 -3.45
CA ARG A 92 7.72 10.04 -2.70
C ARG A 92 6.90 9.16 -3.63
N THR A 93 7.09 7.87 -3.48
CA THR A 93 6.16 6.83 -3.92
C THR A 93 5.07 6.66 -2.87
N PRO A 94 3.97 5.98 -3.19
CA PRO A 94 2.92 5.72 -2.23
C PRO A 94 3.42 4.88 -1.06
N LYS A 95 2.96 5.26 0.13
CA LYS A 95 3.16 4.52 1.37
C LYS A 95 2.00 3.56 1.60
N TRP A 96 2.22 2.44 2.27
CA TRP A 96 1.16 1.49 2.62
C TRP A 96 1.05 1.37 4.14
N ASP A 97 -0.18 1.35 4.65
CA ASP A 97 -0.45 1.22 6.09
C ASP A 97 0.07 -0.11 6.62
N ILE A 98 -0.12 -1.19 5.85
CA ILE A 98 0.61 -2.45 6.00
C ILE A 98 1.02 -2.93 4.60
N ALA A 99 2.25 -3.41 4.46
CA ALA A 99 2.64 -4.20 3.29
C ALA A 99 3.53 -5.35 3.71
N GLY A 100 3.36 -6.52 3.09
CA GLY A 100 4.19 -7.68 3.35
C GLY A 100 4.27 -8.66 2.20
N THR A 101 5.22 -9.58 2.28
CA THR A 101 5.30 -10.73 1.37
C THR A 101 4.27 -11.77 1.80
N CYS A 102 3.78 -12.54 0.83
CA CYS A 102 2.87 -13.65 1.09
C CYS A 102 2.99 -14.69 -0.02
N THR A 103 2.25 -15.78 0.12
CA THR A 103 2.03 -16.75 -0.94
C THR A 103 0.59 -16.62 -1.43
N ILE A 104 0.39 -16.45 -2.74
CA ILE A 104 -0.92 -16.36 -3.39
C ILE A 104 -1.00 -17.48 -4.43
N SER A 105 -1.90 -18.44 -4.23
CA SER A 105 -2.07 -19.62 -5.11
C SER A 105 -0.73 -20.33 -5.38
N GLY A 106 0.06 -20.54 -4.34
CA GLY A 106 1.38 -21.21 -4.42
C GLY A 106 2.52 -20.35 -4.98
N ARG A 107 2.29 -19.09 -5.33
CA ARG A 107 3.31 -18.16 -5.86
C ARG A 107 3.64 -17.09 -4.83
N LYS A 108 4.92 -16.70 -4.73
CA LYS A 108 5.30 -15.53 -3.92
C LYS A 108 4.69 -14.26 -4.49
N GLY A 109 4.13 -13.44 -3.61
CA GLY A 109 3.41 -12.21 -3.92
C GLY A 109 3.46 -11.20 -2.78
N LEU A 110 2.60 -10.20 -2.85
CA LEU A 110 2.48 -9.13 -1.85
C LEU A 110 1.07 -9.01 -1.29
N LEU A 111 1.00 -8.85 0.03
CA LEU A 111 -0.13 -8.28 0.75
C LEU A 111 0.06 -6.76 0.83
N LEU A 112 -0.92 -6.01 0.36
CA LEU A 112 -0.98 -4.55 0.48
C LEU A 112 -2.26 -4.16 1.20
N VAL A 113 -2.13 -3.34 2.24
CA VAL A 113 -3.25 -2.88 3.06
C VAL A 113 -3.30 -1.37 3.05
N GLU A 114 -4.46 -0.83 2.72
CA GLU A 114 -4.84 0.55 2.98
C GLU A 114 -5.91 0.54 4.07
N ALA A 115 -5.68 1.25 5.16
CA ALA A 115 -6.59 1.34 6.27
C ALA A 115 -7.12 2.75 6.43
N LYS A 116 -8.45 2.88 6.47
CA LYS A 116 -9.15 4.14 6.69
C LYS A 116 -9.93 4.08 7.99
N ALA A 117 -9.89 5.20 8.68
CA ALA A 117 -10.51 5.36 9.98
C ALA A 117 -11.88 6.06 9.89
N HIS A 118 -12.09 6.87 8.86
CA HIS A 118 -13.33 7.62 8.67
C HIS A 118 -13.72 7.71 7.20
N GLU A 119 -15.03 7.76 6.95
CA GLU A 119 -15.60 7.93 5.62
C GLU A 119 -15.15 9.25 4.96
N VAL A 120 -14.86 10.28 5.77
CA VAL A 120 -14.37 11.60 5.33
C VAL A 120 -12.98 11.53 4.71
N GLU A 121 -12.19 10.49 5.00
CA GLU A 121 -10.86 10.29 4.40
C GLU A 121 -10.94 9.86 2.92
N LEU A 122 -12.11 9.41 2.45
CA LEU A 122 -12.39 9.09 1.05
C LEU A 122 -13.02 10.30 0.34
N SER A 123 -12.30 11.42 0.35
CA SER A 123 -12.79 12.65 -0.28
C SER A 123 -12.71 12.58 -1.82
N PRO A 124 -13.80 12.89 -2.55
CA PRO A 124 -13.77 13.05 -4.00
C PRO A 124 -12.81 14.16 -4.48
N LYS A 125 -12.45 15.07 -3.58
CA LYS A 125 -11.53 16.20 -3.83
C LYS A 125 -10.06 15.83 -3.62
N ASP A 126 -9.77 14.58 -3.24
CA ASP A 126 -8.40 14.09 -3.12
C ASP A 126 -7.76 13.98 -4.51
N GLN A 127 -6.62 14.65 -4.67
CA GLN A 127 -5.92 14.85 -5.94
C GLN A 127 -4.41 14.69 -5.74
N CYS A 128 -3.69 14.36 -6.82
CA CYS A 128 -2.23 14.28 -6.80
C CYS A 128 -1.60 15.62 -6.33
N ASP A 129 -0.89 15.58 -5.20
CA ASP A 129 -0.31 16.75 -4.56
C ASP A 129 1.17 16.99 -4.92
N ALA A 130 1.69 16.20 -5.87
CA ALA A 130 3.07 16.26 -6.32
C ALA A 130 3.46 17.70 -6.72
N LYS A 131 4.55 18.20 -6.10
CA LYS A 131 5.03 19.57 -6.28
C LYS A 131 5.84 19.77 -7.57
N SER A 132 6.56 18.75 -8.01
CA SER A 132 7.25 18.78 -9.31
C SER A 132 6.24 18.55 -10.42
N ALA A 133 6.20 19.47 -11.39
CA ALA A 133 5.33 19.35 -12.57
C ALA A 133 5.62 18.07 -13.37
N ARG A 134 6.91 17.73 -13.53
CA ARG A 134 7.35 16.51 -14.22
C ARG A 134 6.89 15.24 -13.48
N ASN A 135 6.99 15.21 -12.16
CA ASN A 135 6.48 14.07 -11.38
C ASN A 135 4.95 14.00 -11.42
N ARG A 136 4.26 15.14 -11.37
CA ARG A 136 2.80 15.17 -11.50
C ARG A 136 2.35 14.59 -12.84
N GLU A 137 2.97 15.03 -13.94
CA GLU A 137 2.72 14.51 -15.28
C GLU A 137 2.98 13.00 -15.38
N ARG A 138 4.11 12.52 -14.82
CA ARG A 138 4.42 11.09 -14.76
C ARG A 138 3.36 10.28 -14.00
N ILE A 139 2.92 10.78 -12.85
CA ILE A 139 1.87 10.13 -12.05
C ILE A 139 0.54 10.09 -12.79
N VAL A 140 0.16 11.19 -13.46
CA VAL A 140 -1.06 11.24 -14.29
C VAL A 140 -0.98 10.20 -15.40
N HIS A 141 0.15 10.11 -16.10
CA HIS A 141 0.38 9.11 -17.14
C HIS A 141 0.32 7.68 -16.57
N ALA A 142 0.97 7.41 -15.43
CA ALA A 142 0.98 6.11 -14.78
C ALA A 142 -0.44 5.65 -14.38
N ILE A 143 -1.26 6.55 -13.84
CA ILE A 143 -2.66 6.25 -13.49
C ILE A 143 -3.49 6.00 -14.76
N ALA A 144 -3.29 6.77 -15.83
CA ALA A 144 -4.00 6.57 -17.10
C ALA A 144 -3.63 5.23 -17.75
N GLU A 145 -2.34 4.86 -17.75
CA GLU A 145 -1.85 3.57 -18.23
C GLU A 145 -2.51 2.42 -17.45
N ALA A 146 -2.51 2.49 -16.12
CA ALA A 146 -3.14 1.48 -15.28
C ALA A 146 -4.65 1.39 -15.49
N ASN A 147 -5.33 2.54 -15.65
CA ASN A 147 -6.75 2.57 -15.95
C ASN A 147 -7.06 1.84 -17.26
N ALA A 148 -6.30 2.11 -18.32
CA ALA A 148 -6.48 1.44 -19.61
C ALA A 148 -6.30 -0.08 -19.48
N GLY A 149 -5.23 -0.53 -18.82
CA GLY A 149 -4.96 -1.95 -18.62
C GLY A 149 -6.01 -2.66 -17.74
N LEU A 150 -6.56 -1.99 -16.72
CA LEU A 150 -7.65 -2.53 -15.90
C LEU A 150 -8.97 -2.60 -16.67
N ARG A 151 -9.29 -1.59 -17.48
CA ARG A 151 -10.48 -1.62 -18.35
C ARG A 151 -10.42 -2.78 -19.34
N GLU A 152 -9.26 -3.00 -19.94
CA GLU A 152 -9.03 -4.13 -20.85
C GLU A 152 -9.22 -5.47 -20.13
N ALA A 153 -8.57 -5.66 -18.97
CA ALA A 153 -8.60 -6.91 -18.24
C ALA A 153 -9.98 -7.25 -17.63
N ALA A 154 -10.76 -6.24 -17.23
CA ALA A 154 -12.04 -6.42 -16.53
C ALA A 154 -13.29 -6.18 -17.40
N GLY A 155 -13.14 -5.90 -18.70
CA GLY A 155 -14.29 -5.68 -19.59
C GLY A 155 -14.99 -4.31 -19.42
N GLY A 156 -14.28 -3.27 -18.97
CA GLY A 156 -14.64 -1.89 -19.32
C GLY A 156 -15.21 -0.92 -18.26
N SER A 157 -15.22 -1.24 -16.95
CA SER A 157 -15.86 -0.38 -15.92
C SER A 157 -14.91 0.55 -15.13
N TRP A 158 -13.59 0.42 -15.29
CA TRP A 158 -12.62 1.20 -14.51
C TRP A 158 -12.50 2.66 -14.97
N GLN A 159 -12.41 3.58 -14.00
CA GLN A 159 -12.29 5.03 -14.21
C GLN A 159 -11.34 5.67 -13.19
N LEU A 160 -10.11 5.17 -13.09
CA LEU A 160 -9.09 5.76 -12.21
C LEU A 160 -8.74 7.18 -12.66
N SER A 161 -8.51 8.07 -11.69
CA SER A 161 -8.18 9.48 -11.94
C SER A 161 -7.11 9.98 -10.99
N ALA A 162 -6.20 10.81 -11.50
CA ALA A 162 -5.23 11.54 -10.68
C ALA A 162 -5.82 12.82 -10.04
N ALA A 163 -7.00 13.25 -10.52
CA ALA A 163 -7.68 14.47 -10.10
C ALA A 163 -8.81 14.23 -9.09
N HIS A 164 -9.31 12.99 -8.99
CA HIS A 164 -10.39 12.60 -8.09
C HIS A 164 -10.08 11.25 -7.46
N HIS A 165 -10.37 11.12 -6.16
CA HIS A 165 -10.13 9.88 -5.40
C HIS A 165 -8.69 9.37 -5.56
N TYR A 166 -7.71 10.28 -5.54
CA TYR A 166 -6.32 9.97 -5.87
C TYR A 166 -5.72 8.84 -5.02
N GLN A 167 -6.00 8.81 -3.71
CA GLN A 167 -5.56 7.72 -2.84
C GLN A 167 -6.03 6.37 -3.36
N LEU A 168 -7.34 6.21 -3.58
CA LEU A 168 -7.92 4.99 -4.14
C LEU A 168 -7.32 4.64 -5.52
N ALA A 169 -7.20 5.64 -6.39
CA ALA A 169 -6.67 5.46 -7.74
C ALA A 169 -5.20 4.99 -7.71
N ASN A 170 -4.38 5.53 -6.80
CA ASN A 170 -2.98 5.14 -6.72
C ASN A 170 -2.80 3.70 -6.24
N ARG A 171 -3.65 3.19 -5.33
CA ARG A 171 -3.58 1.81 -4.84
C ARG A 171 -3.88 0.80 -5.94
N PHE A 172 -4.93 1.06 -6.72
CA PHE A 172 -5.26 0.22 -7.87
C PHE A 172 -4.19 0.30 -8.95
N ALA A 173 -3.67 1.50 -9.24
CA ALA A 173 -2.61 1.67 -10.23
C ALA A 173 -1.34 0.88 -9.86
N TRP A 174 -0.90 0.96 -8.61
CA TRP A 174 0.26 0.22 -8.12
C TRP A 174 0.03 -1.30 -8.10
N SER A 175 -1.15 -1.75 -7.67
CA SER A 175 -1.52 -3.17 -7.69
C SER A 175 -1.51 -3.74 -9.12
N TRP A 176 -2.07 -2.98 -10.07
CA TRP A 176 -2.01 -3.32 -11.49
C TRP A 176 -0.56 -3.38 -12.01
N LYS A 177 0.27 -2.39 -11.66
CA LYS A 177 1.66 -2.36 -12.13
C LYS A 177 2.46 -3.55 -11.61
N LEU A 178 2.30 -3.90 -10.34
CA LEU A 178 2.91 -5.08 -9.73
C LEU A 178 2.49 -6.36 -10.46
N ALA A 179 1.20 -6.52 -10.75
CA ALA A 179 0.70 -7.66 -11.51
C ALA A 179 1.30 -7.73 -12.93
N ARG A 180 1.46 -6.57 -13.61
CA ARG A 180 2.17 -6.49 -14.90
C ARG A 180 3.64 -6.89 -14.80
N LEU A 181 4.28 -6.60 -13.67
CA LEU A 181 5.64 -7.05 -13.33
C LEU A 181 5.70 -8.49 -12.80
N GLN A 182 4.62 -9.27 -12.95
CA GLN A 182 4.53 -10.68 -12.55
C GLN A 182 4.61 -10.92 -11.04
N VAL A 183 4.32 -9.89 -10.24
CA VAL A 183 4.16 -10.00 -8.78
C VAL A 183 2.67 -10.14 -8.46
N PRO A 184 2.19 -11.31 -7.99
CA PRO A 184 0.84 -11.46 -7.48
C PRO A 184 0.59 -10.49 -6.31
N VAL A 185 -0.58 -9.86 -6.27
CA VAL A 185 -0.95 -8.90 -5.23
C VAL A 185 -2.33 -9.23 -4.70
N VAL A 186 -2.47 -9.17 -3.38
CA VAL A 186 -3.76 -9.02 -2.70
C VAL A 186 -3.81 -7.61 -2.11
N LEU A 187 -4.83 -6.84 -2.48
CA LEU A 187 -5.09 -5.51 -1.97
C LEU A 187 -6.27 -5.57 -1.01
N VAL A 188 -6.04 -5.17 0.25
CA VAL A 188 -7.06 -5.13 1.30
C VAL A 188 -7.34 -3.68 1.67
N TYR A 189 -8.62 -3.31 1.70
CA TYR A 189 -9.07 -2.08 2.34
C TYR A 189 -9.65 -2.40 3.71
N LEU A 190 -9.10 -1.81 4.76
CA LEU A 190 -9.63 -1.94 6.11
C LEU A 190 -10.40 -0.67 6.48
N GLY A 191 -11.65 -0.83 6.89
CA GLY A 191 -12.41 0.20 7.59
C GLY A 191 -12.54 -0.17 9.07
N PHE A 192 -12.15 0.72 9.96
CA PHE A 192 -12.39 0.53 11.40
C PHE A 192 -13.77 1.11 11.77
N LEU A 193 -14.70 0.23 12.15
CA LEU A 193 -16.00 0.62 12.68
C LEU A 193 -15.88 0.81 14.21
N ASP A 194 -16.58 1.80 14.77
CA ASP A 194 -16.72 2.02 16.23
C ASP A 194 -15.42 2.24 17.03
N ALA A 195 -14.40 2.88 16.45
CA ALA A 195 -13.22 3.25 17.24
C ALA A 195 -13.44 4.60 17.98
N ALA A 196 -13.73 4.52 19.28
CA ALA A 196 -14.04 5.68 20.13
C ALA A 196 -12.91 6.72 20.28
N GLU A 197 -11.68 6.39 19.87
CA GLU A 197 -10.49 7.26 19.97
C GLU A 197 -10.26 8.11 18.71
N MET A 198 -11.16 8.03 17.73
CA MET A 198 -11.03 8.68 16.42
C MET A 198 -12.00 9.85 16.27
#